data_AF-A0A7X8ZFQ4-F1
#
_entry.id   AF-A0A7X8ZFQ4-F1
#
_cell.length_a   1.000
_cell.length_b   1.000
_cell.length_c   1.000
_cell.angle_alpha   90.00
_cell.angle_beta   90.00
_cell.angle_gamma   90.00
#
_symmetry.space_group_name_H-M   'P 1'
#
loop_
_entity.id
_entity.type
_entity.pdbx_description
1 polymer ?
#
loop_
_entity_poly.entity_id
_entity_poly.type
_entity_poly.pdbx_seq_one_letter_code
_entity_poly.pdbx_strand_id
1 'polypeptide(L)'
;ALMVGCDGMVCGMGALGSKFMVQIARAVEAGNADEAKRLQNRFIKLFHGVYGRDLSTVWCGQKYALQQLGLIETAFTLAQDMEQLTKKRKQEIDDCLQEFKVELD
;
A
#
# COMPACT_ATOMS: atom_id res chain seq x y z
N ALA A 1 -0.07 -8.74 15.81
CA ALA A 1 0.14 -10.06 15.19
C ALA A 1 1.60 -10.49 15.35
N LEU A 2 2.55 -9.90 14.63
CA LEU A 2 3.97 -10.30 14.71
C LEU A 2 4.55 -10.23 16.13
N MET A 3 4.29 -9.15 16.87
CA MET A 3 4.76 -9.00 18.27
C MET A 3 4.19 -10.05 19.24
N VAL A 4 3.15 -10.79 18.85
CA VAL A 4 2.51 -11.82 19.69
C VAL A 4 2.68 -13.24 19.12
N GLY A 5 3.61 -13.43 18.17
CA GLY A 5 4.02 -14.76 17.70
C GLY A 5 3.49 -15.20 16.33
N CYS A 6 2.95 -14.29 15.50
CA CYS A 6 2.68 -14.63 14.09
C CYS A 6 3.98 -14.54 13.26
N ASP A 7 4.17 -15.47 12.32
CA ASP A 7 5.41 -15.59 11.54
C ASP A 7 5.47 -14.70 10.28
N GLY A 8 4.39 -14.00 9.94
CA GLY A 8 4.36 -13.22 8.72
C GLY A 8 3.07 -12.46 8.47
N MET A 9 2.99 -11.88 7.28
CA MET A 9 1.86 -11.08 6.82
C MET A 9 1.49 -11.47 5.39
N VAL A 10 0.21 -11.75 5.18
CA VAL A 10 -0.40 -11.90 3.85
C VAL A 10 -1.40 -10.76 3.69
N CYS A 11 -1.07 -9.79 2.84
CA CYS A 11 -1.82 -8.55 2.68
C CYS A 11 -2.03 -8.25 1.20
N GLY A 12 -3.23 -7.80 0.82
CA GLY A 12 -3.53 -7.39 -0.57
C GLY A 12 -2.60 -6.30 -1.09
N MET A 13 -2.11 -5.45 -0.19
CA MET A 13 -1.15 -4.39 -0.51
C MET A 13 0.28 -4.91 -0.77
N GLY A 14 0.55 -6.20 -0.57
CA GLY A 14 1.90 -6.76 -0.66
C GLY A 14 2.61 -6.50 -1.98
N ALA A 15 1.89 -6.42 -3.10
CA ALA A 15 2.50 -6.09 -4.39
C ALA A 15 3.07 -4.65 -4.46
N LEU A 16 2.51 -3.72 -3.68
CA LEU A 16 2.97 -2.33 -3.63
C LEU A 16 3.83 -2.05 -2.40
N GLY A 17 3.42 -2.54 -1.22
CA GLY A 17 4.01 -2.21 0.08
C GLY A 17 4.86 -3.31 0.71
N SER A 18 5.39 -4.25 -0.07
CA SER A 18 6.25 -5.34 0.44
C SER A 18 7.43 -4.83 1.27
N LYS A 19 8.03 -3.69 0.90
CA LYS A 19 9.12 -3.07 1.66
C LYS A 19 8.70 -2.65 3.06
N PHE A 20 7.55 -1.99 3.20
CA PHE A 20 6.97 -1.70 4.51
C PHE A 20 6.76 -2.96 5.32
N MET A 21 6.18 -4.00 4.71
CA MET A 21 5.94 -5.28 5.37
C MET A 21 7.24 -5.92 5.89
N VAL A 22 8.30 -5.95 5.08
CA VAL A 22 9.61 -6.48 5.49
C VAL A 22 10.23 -5.64 6.61
N GLN A 23 10.16 -4.30 6.50
CA GLN A 23 10.72 -3.42 7.53
C GLN A 23 9.97 -3.54 8.86
N ILE A 24 8.65 -3.68 8.84
CA ILE A 24 7.84 -3.94 10.04
C ILE A 24 8.25 -5.26 10.68
N ALA A 25 8.38 -6.34 9.89
CA ALA A 25 8.80 -7.64 10.41
C ALA A 25 10.18 -7.57 11.08
N ARG A 26 11.16 -6.95 10.39
CA ARG A 26 12.51 -6.75 10.93
C ARG A 26 12.53 -5.91 12.20
N ALA A 27 11.72 -4.85 12.28
CA ALA A 27 11.63 -4.03 13.48
C ALA A 27 11.07 -4.83 14.68
N VAL A 28 10.10 -5.71 14.42
CA VAL A 28 9.56 -6.62 15.45
C VAL A 28 10.60 -7.65 15.88
N GLU A 29 11.30 -8.29 14.94
CA GLU A 29 12.38 -9.25 15.22
C GLU A 29 13.51 -8.62 16.06
N ALA A 30 13.82 -7.34 15.81
CA ALA A 30 14.80 -6.58 16.56
C ALA A 30 14.29 -6.09 17.94
N GLY A 31 13.04 -6.39 18.32
CA GLY A 31 12.43 -5.89 19.56
C GLY A 31 12.11 -4.39 19.56
N ASN A 32 12.21 -3.72 18.41
CA ASN A 32 11.95 -2.29 18.27
C ASN A 32 10.46 -2.02 17.98
N ALA A 33 9.65 -2.12 19.03
CA ALA A 33 8.20 -1.96 18.93
C ALA A 33 7.77 -0.57 18.44
N ASP A 34 8.52 0.48 18.78
CA ASP A 34 8.17 1.85 18.40
C ASP A 34 8.41 2.10 16.91
N GLU A 35 9.52 1.58 16.36
CA GLU A 35 9.76 1.64 14.93
C GLU A 35 8.75 0.81 14.14
N ALA A 36 8.41 -0.39 14.62
CA ALA A 36 7.37 -1.22 14.02
C ALA A 36 6.01 -0.48 13.96
N LYS A 37 5.63 0.22 15.03
CA LYS A 37 4.41 1.06 15.05
C LYS A 37 4.50 2.25 14.10
N ARG A 38 5.66 2.93 14.05
CA ARG A 38 5.88 4.06 13.13
C ARG A 38 5.72 3.62 11.68
N LEU A 39 6.34 2.52 11.30
CA LEU A 39 6.24 1.93 9.96
C LEU A 39 4.82 1.45 9.66
N GLN A 40 4.16 0.78 10.60
CA GLN A 40 2.76 0.37 10.45
C GLN A 40 1.84 1.56 10.21
N ASN A 41 2.02 2.68 10.94
CA ASN A 41 1.22 3.89 10.74
C ASN A 41 1.48 4.54 9.37
N ARG A 42 2.72 4.52 8.88
CA ARG A 42 3.03 4.96 7.50
C ARG A 42 2.39 4.03 6.47
N PHE A 43 2.42 2.72 6.70
CA PHE A 43 1.81 1.73 5.81
C PHE A 43 0.27 1.87 5.75
N ILE A 44 -0.38 2.20 6.87
CA ILE A 44 -1.82 2.52 6.93
C ILE A 44 -2.15 3.77 6.09
N LYS A 45 -1.28 4.78 6.09
CA LYS A 45 -1.47 5.98 5.25
C LYS A 45 -1.39 5.64 3.76
N LEU A 46 -0.38 4.88 3.34
CA LEU A 46 -0.29 4.36 1.97
C LEU A 46 -1.54 3.56 1.61
N PHE A 47 -2.01 2.72 2.53
CA PHE A 47 -3.23 1.94 2.37
C PHE A 47 -4.46 2.80 2.05
N HIS A 48 -4.75 3.80 2.87
CA HIS A 48 -5.88 4.68 2.61
C HIS A 48 -5.67 5.60 1.39
N GLY A 49 -4.42 5.96 1.10
CA GLY A 49 -4.06 6.75 -0.06
C GLY A 49 -4.27 6.01 -1.38
N VAL A 50 -4.15 4.69 -1.41
CA VAL A 50 -4.33 3.90 -2.65
C VAL A 50 -5.73 3.29 -2.74
N TYR A 51 -6.25 2.75 -1.64
CA TYR A 51 -7.54 2.03 -1.64
C TYR A 51 -8.75 2.96 -1.47
N GLY A 52 -8.52 4.22 -1.10
CA GLY A 52 -9.57 5.13 -0.66
C GLY A 52 -9.93 4.88 0.81
N ARG A 53 -10.44 5.92 1.48
CA ARG A 53 -10.83 5.83 2.91
C ARG A 53 -12.02 4.91 3.13
N ASP A 54 -12.90 4.80 2.15
CA ASP A 54 -14.09 3.96 2.11
C ASP A 54 -13.86 2.63 1.37
N LEU A 55 -12.62 2.33 1.01
CA LEU A 55 -12.22 1.14 0.24
C LEU A 55 -12.86 1.08 -1.17
N SER A 56 -13.35 2.22 -1.68
CA SER A 56 -14.03 2.29 -2.97
C SER A 56 -13.11 2.08 -4.18
N THR A 57 -11.78 2.02 -4.01
CA THR A 57 -10.84 1.81 -5.13
C THR A 57 -9.77 0.78 -4.85
N VAL A 58 -10.01 -0.20 -3.97
CA VAL A 58 -9.03 -1.22 -3.59
C VAL A 58 -8.36 -1.88 -4.81
N TRP A 59 -9.14 -2.35 -5.78
CA TRP A 59 -8.62 -3.12 -6.91
C TRP A 59 -8.05 -2.23 -8.00
N CYS A 60 -8.85 -1.30 -8.51
CA CYS A 60 -8.45 -0.44 -9.62
C CYS A 60 -7.40 0.59 -9.19
N GLY A 61 -7.46 1.07 -7.94
CA GLY A 61 -6.49 1.99 -7.36
C GLY A 61 -5.13 1.35 -7.14
N GLN A 62 -5.06 0.12 -6.60
CA GLN A 62 -3.78 -0.57 -6.46
C GLN A 62 -3.13 -0.87 -7.81
N LYS A 63 -3.91 -1.35 -8.78
CA LYS A 63 -3.38 -1.61 -10.13
C LYS A 63 -2.94 -0.32 -10.81
N TYR A 64 -3.68 0.78 -10.62
CA TYR A 64 -3.26 2.09 -11.09
C TYR A 64 -1.94 2.53 -10.46
N ALA A 65 -1.78 2.37 -9.15
CA ALA A 65 -0.52 2.66 -8.48
C ALA A 65 0.66 1.85 -9.04
N LEU A 66 0.47 0.53 -9.23
CA LEU A 66 1.48 -0.33 -9.84
C LEU A 66 1.81 0.08 -11.28
N GLN A 67 0.81 0.52 -12.06
CA GLN A 67 1.01 1.03 -13.41
C GLN A 67 1.84 2.32 -13.40
N GLN A 68 1.55 3.27 -12.50
CA GLN A 68 2.32 4.52 -12.40
C GLN A 68 3.78 4.29 -12.00
N LEU A 69 4.05 3.25 -11.22
CA LEU A 69 5.41 2.82 -10.89
C LEU A 69 6.09 2.00 -12.00
N GLY A 70 5.41 1.75 -13.13
CA GLY A 70 5.94 0.96 -14.24
C GLY A 70 6.06 -0.55 -13.96
N LEU A 71 5.39 -1.05 -12.92
CA LEU A 71 5.45 -2.46 -12.51
C LEU A 71 4.49 -3.35 -13.30
N ILE A 72 3.41 -2.76 -13.82
CA ILE A 72 2.46 -3.43 -14.71
C ILE A 72 2.06 -2.49 -15.85
N GLU A 73 1.60 -3.04 -16.96
CA GLU A 73 1.22 -2.26 -18.14
C GLU A 73 -0.12 -1.53 -17.99
N THR A 74 -1.09 -2.14 -17.29
CA THR A 74 -2.46 -1.63 -17.22
C THR A 74 -3.11 -1.79 -15.84
N ALA A 75 -3.82 -0.75 -15.44
CA ALA A 75 -4.65 -0.71 -14.24
C ALA A 75 -5.94 -1.55 -14.36
N PHE A 76 -6.26 -2.07 -15.56
CA PHE A 76 -7.54 -2.70 -15.85
C PHE A 76 -7.84 -3.90 -14.92
N THR A 77 -9.09 -3.99 -14.51
CA THR A 77 -9.64 -5.09 -13.73
C THR A 77 -11.13 -5.23 -14.00
N LEU A 78 -11.63 -6.47 -13.94
CA LEU A 78 -13.07 -6.77 -13.98
C LEU A 78 -13.67 -6.87 -12.57
N ALA A 79 -12.84 -6.87 -11.53
CA ALA A 79 -13.28 -7.03 -10.15
C ALA A 79 -13.91 -5.77 -9.55
N GLN A 80 -13.78 -4.63 -10.23
CA GLN A 80 -14.25 -3.33 -9.76
C GLN A 80 -14.51 -2.42 -10.96
N ASP A 81 -15.56 -1.60 -10.86
CA ASP A 81 -15.88 -0.63 -11.90
C ASP A 81 -14.76 0.40 -12.07
N MET A 82 -14.30 0.56 -13.31
CA MET A 82 -13.23 1.49 -13.66
C MET A 82 -13.67 2.95 -13.55
N GLU A 83 -14.98 3.24 -13.58
CA GLU A 83 -15.50 4.61 -13.37
C GLU A 83 -15.23 5.14 -11.95
N GLN A 84 -15.03 4.25 -10.98
CA GLN A 84 -14.64 4.64 -9.61
C GLN A 84 -13.25 5.28 -9.57
N LEU A 85 -12.38 4.96 -10.54
CA LEU A 85 -11.06 5.56 -10.68
C LEU A 85 -11.14 6.90 -11.43
N THR A 86 -11.87 7.83 -10.85
CA THR A 86 -12.06 9.19 -11.37
C THR A 86 -10.73 9.93 -11.53
N LYS A 87 -10.70 11.00 -12.33
CA LYS A 87 -9.50 11.86 -12.48
C LYS A 87 -8.99 12.38 -11.13
N LYS A 88 -9.91 12.77 -10.23
CA LYS A 88 -9.56 13.22 -8.89
C LYS A 88 -8.91 12.10 -8.09
N ARG A 89 -9.49 10.89 -8.11
CA ARG A 89 -8.95 9.74 -7.37
C ARG A 89 -7.58 9.31 -7.90
N LYS A 90 -7.34 9.41 -9.20
CA LYS A 90 -6.01 9.20 -9.80
C LYS A 90 -4.99 10.18 -9.25
N GLN A 91 -5.31 11.49 -9.28
CA GLN A 91 -4.43 12.51 -8.72
C GLN A 91 -4.12 12.27 -7.24
N GLU A 92 -5.12 11.91 -6.44
CA GLU A 92 -4.93 11.60 -5.01
C GLU A 92 -4.03 10.36 -4.79
N ILE A 93 -4.05 9.39 -5.71
CA ILE A 93 -3.12 8.25 -5.70
C ILE A 93 -1.72 8.73 -6.12
N ASP A 94 -1.61 9.54 -7.17
CA ASP A 94 -0.32 10.06 -7.64
C ASP A 94 0.40 10.89 -6.56
N ASP A 95 -0.36 11.75 -5.86
CA ASP A 95 0.14 12.53 -4.72
C ASP A 95 0.61 11.61 -3.59
N CYS A 96 -0.13 10.52 -3.31
CA CYS A 96 0.27 9.52 -2.34
C CYS A 96 1.55 8.80 -2.74
N LEU A 97 1.68 8.36 -3.99
CA LEU A 97 2.91 7.72 -4.49
C LEU A 97 4.11 8.65 -4.37
N GLN A 98 3.92 9.93 -4.66
CA GLN A 98 4.98 10.92 -4.50
C GLN A 98 5.38 11.14 -3.03
N GLU A 99 4.43 11.14 -2.09
CA GLU A 99 4.72 11.19 -0.64
C GLU A 99 5.56 9.99 -0.18
N PHE A 100 5.27 8.81 -0.72
CA PHE A 100 5.89 7.54 -0.32
C PHE A 100 7.03 7.07 -1.23
N LYS A 101 7.50 7.93 -2.14
CA LYS A 101 8.47 7.56 -3.18
C LYS A 101 9.70 6.85 -2.62
N VAL A 102 10.27 7.38 -1.54
CA VAL A 102 11.50 6.82 -0.92
C VAL A 102 11.29 5.41 -0.37
N GLU A 103 10.11 5.10 0.16
CA GLU A 103 9.81 3.77 0.68
C GLU A 103 9.37 2.77 -0.40
N LEU A 104 8.93 3.28 -1.56
CA LEU A 104 8.50 2.46 -2.69
C LEU A 104 9.63 2.19 -3.69
N ASP A 105 10.59 3.10 -3.86
CA ASP A 105 11.83 2.98 -4.66
C ASP A 105 12.78 1.89 -4.15
#